data_AF-A0A7W5P5Q9-F1
#
_entry.id   AF-A0A7W5P5Q9-F1
#
_cell.length_a   1.000
_cell.length_b   1.000
_cell.length_c   1.000
_cell.angle_alpha   90.00
_cell.angle_beta   90.00
_cell.angle_gamma   90.00
#
_symmetry.space_group_name_H-M   'P 1'
#
loop_
_entity.id
_entity.type
_entity.pdbx_description
1 polymer ?
#
loop_
_entity_poly.entity_id
_entity_poly.type
_entity_poly.pdbx_seq_one_letter_code
_entity_poly.pdbx_strand_id
1 'polypeptide(L)'
;MAGLRAYALGVAELRAVVGATGPAAERLRAIAAQAFPPGGAASAVPDRLGPIYRRVPGAPVVRPEDPTRRDLDALLAGTPILPRRAAPVWRLVEAFAAGLAWSSSPAPEDARLTSLLGPAGLDLPPLEGLVAGWCRLDDAAVVPALHDWLETSQAWTEAAGRAGRPRPDVVVLGLP
;
A
#
# COMPACT_ATOMS: atom_id res chain seq x y z
N MET A 1 -9.67 8.82 9.82
CA MET A 1 -9.66 7.36 9.64
C MET A 1 -9.50 7.08 8.16
N ALA A 2 -8.41 6.43 7.77
CA ALA A 2 -8.29 5.91 6.42
C ALA A 2 -9.26 4.71 6.31
N GLY A 3 -10.15 4.72 5.32
CA GLY A 3 -11.09 3.62 5.11
C GLY A 3 -10.40 2.38 4.52
N LEU A 4 -11.03 1.22 4.66
CA LEU A 4 -10.55 0.00 4.02
C LEU A 4 -10.57 0.14 2.49
N ARG A 5 -9.55 -0.42 1.85
CA ARG A 5 -9.43 -0.43 0.39
C ARG A 5 -9.20 -1.85 -0.10
N ALA A 6 -9.95 -2.22 -1.13
CA ALA A 6 -9.81 -3.47 -1.85
C ALA A 6 -9.04 -3.22 -3.15
N TYR A 7 -8.12 -4.12 -3.47
CA TYR A 7 -7.26 -4.04 -4.64
C TYR A 7 -7.29 -5.38 -5.39
N ALA A 8 -7.45 -5.30 -6.70
CA ALA A 8 -7.33 -6.46 -7.59
C ALA A 8 -5.87 -6.62 -8.00
N LEU A 9 -5.11 -7.46 -7.29
CA LEU A 9 -3.72 -7.81 -7.62
C LEU A 9 -3.40 -9.23 -7.15
N GLY A 10 -2.42 -9.88 -7.76
CA GLY A 10 -1.98 -11.18 -7.25
C GLY A 10 -1.35 -11.01 -5.86
N VAL A 11 -1.79 -11.78 -4.86
CA VAL A 11 -1.20 -11.70 -3.51
C VAL A 11 0.29 -12.04 -3.52
N ALA A 12 0.71 -12.92 -4.43
CA ALA A 12 2.11 -13.26 -4.65
C ALA A 12 2.95 -12.04 -5.09
N GLU A 13 2.37 -11.12 -5.87
CA GLU A 13 3.06 -9.89 -6.29
C GLU A 13 3.29 -8.94 -5.12
N LEU A 14 2.29 -8.81 -4.23
CA LEU A 14 2.43 -7.99 -3.03
C LEU A 14 3.46 -8.57 -2.06
N ARG A 15 3.45 -9.89 -1.86
CA ARG A 15 4.45 -10.59 -1.04
C ARG A 15 5.87 -10.40 -1.60
N ALA A 16 6.00 -10.44 -2.93
CA ALA A 16 7.28 -10.30 -3.62
C ALA A 16 7.89 -8.88 -3.51
N VAL A 17 7.18 -7.89 -2.98
CA VAL A 17 7.75 -6.57 -2.65
C VAL A 17 8.88 -6.72 -1.64
N VAL A 18 8.70 -7.57 -0.64
CA VAL A 18 9.70 -7.81 0.41
C VAL A 18 10.84 -8.61 -0.22
N GLY A 19 12.05 -8.05 -0.22
CA GLY A 19 13.19 -8.71 -0.88
C GLY A 19 13.25 -8.53 -2.39
N ALA A 20 12.45 -7.64 -2.98
CA ALA A 20 12.48 -7.39 -4.43
C ALA A 20 13.85 -6.89 -4.90
N THR A 21 14.32 -7.40 -6.04
CA THR A 21 15.61 -7.03 -6.66
C THR A 21 15.45 -6.67 -8.14
N GLY A 22 16.51 -6.10 -8.72
CA GLY A 22 16.59 -5.82 -10.16
C GLY A 22 15.44 -4.93 -10.69
N PRO A 23 14.88 -5.23 -11.87
CA PRO A 23 13.82 -4.44 -12.50
C PRO A 23 12.55 -4.29 -11.64
N ALA A 24 12.22 -5.31 -10.83
CA ALA A 24 11.08 -5.24 -9.91
C ALA A 24 11.30 -4.17 -8.83
N ALA A 25 12.50 -4.13 -8.24
CA ALA A 25 12.86 -3.10 -7.26
C ALA A 25 12.84 -1.70 -7.86
N GLU A 26 13.31 -1.52 -9.10
CA GLU A 26 13.26 -0.23 -9.80
C GLU A 26 11.82 0.25 -10.02
N ARG A 27 10.93 -0.65 -10.45
CA ARG A 27 9.50 -0.34 -10.58
C ARG A 27 8.90 0.07 -9.24
N LEU A 28 9.21 -0.64 -8.15
CA LEU A 28 8.71 -0.30 -6.81
C LEU A 28 9.25 1.06 -6.33
N ARG A 29 10.53 1.37 -6.60
CA ARG A 29 11.07 2.71 -6.33
C ARG A 29 10.34 3.80 -7.12
N ALA A 30 10.00 3.56 -8.38
CA ALA A 30 9.23 4.50 -9.18
C ALA A 30 7.81 4.73 -8.61
N ILE A 31 7.13 3.67 -8.16
CA ILE A 31 5.83 3.78 -7.49
C ILE A 31 5.96 4.58 -6.19
N ALA A 32 6.97 4.27 -5.35
CA ALA A 32 7.20 4.99 -4.11
C ALA A 32 7.49 6.48 -4.34
N ALA A 33 8.30 6.82 -5.35
CA ALA A 33 8.60 8.21 -5.68
C ALA A 33 7.37 8.99 -6.16
N GLN A 34 6.45 8.33 -6.87
CA GLN A 34 5.19 8.94 -7.29
C GLN A 34 4.23 9.14 -6.12
N ALA A 35 4.13 8.15 -5.22
CA ALA A 35 3.24 8.21 -4.05
C ALA A 35 3.75 9.17 -2.96
N PHE A 36 5.08 9.29 -2.81
CA PHE A 36 5.74 10.07 -1.76
C PHE A 36 6.78 11.01 -2.38
N PRO A 37 6.34 12.07 -3.10
CA PRO A 37 7.26 13.01 -3.71
C PRO A 37 8.11 13.72 -2.64
N PRO A 38 9.44 13.86 -2.86
CA PRO A 38 10.31 14.55 -1.93
C PRO A 38 9.91 16.02 -1.83
N GLY A 39 9.42 16.45 -0.67
CA GLY A 39 8.95 17.82 -0.44
C GLY A 39 7.43 18.00 -0.41
N GLY A 40 6.69 17.04 0.18
CA GLY A 40 5.26 17.16 0.44
C GLY A 40 4.88 18.58 0.88
N ALA A 41 3.91 19.17 0.17
CA ALA A 41 3.51 20.56 0.19
C ALA A 41 3.75 21.23 1.55
N ALA A 42 4.52 22.33 1.54
CA ALA A 42 4.52 23.28 2.63
C ALA A 42 3.05 23.61 2.93
N SER A 43 2.49 23.03 4.00
CA SER A 43 1.25 23.55 4.55
C SER A 43 1.59 24.97 4.97
N ALA A 44 1.08 25.94 4.22
CA ALA A 44 1.20 27.35 4.53
C ALA A 44 0.46 27.59 5.85
N VAL A 45 1.15 27.32 6.95
CA VAL A 45 0.77 27.84 8.25
C VAL A 45 1.07 29.33 8.17
N PRO A 46 0.08 30.22 8.32
CA PRO A 46 0.32 31.64 8.28
C PRO A 46 1.30 31.99 9.41
N ASP A 47 2.38 32.63 9.01
CA ASP A 47 3.52 33.02 9.83
C ASP A 47 3.04 33.94 10.97
N ARG A 48 3.00 33.39 12.18
CA ARG A 48 2.62 34.15 13.38
C ARG A 48 3.55 33.93 14.56
N LEU A 49 4.81 33.58 14.29
CA LEU A 49 5.84 33.47 15.32
C LEU A 49 7.20 33.96 14.84
N GLY A 50 7.47 35.24 15.14
CA GLY A 50 8.72 35.80 15.69
C GLY A 50 10.10 35.54 15.03
N PRO A 51 10.98 36.56 14.95
CA PRO A 51 12.17 36.59 14.08
C PRO A 51 13.40 35.77 14.54
N ILE A 52 13.26 34.72 15.37
CA ILE A 52 14.43 34.01 15.95
C ILE A 52 14.72 32.66 15.27
N TYR A 53 13.80 32.10 14.47
CA TYR A 53 14.09 30.88 13.69
C TYR A 53 14.00 31.16 12.19
N ARG A 54 15.15 31.50 11.59
CA ARG A 54 15.35 31.44 10.15
C ARG A 54 15.31 29.97 9.73
N ARG A 55 14.11 29.43 9.41
CA ARG A 55 13.97 28.17 8.68
C ARG A 55 14.77 28.29 7.39
N VAL A 56 15.66 27.33 7.13
CA VAL A 56 16.31 27.19 5.82
C VAL A 56 15.22 26.97 4.78
N PRO A 57 15.01 27.89 3.82
CA PRO A 57 13.98 27.73 2.80
C PRO A 57 14.31 26.51 1.94
N GLY A 58 13.37 25.56 1.82
CA GLY A 58 13.48 24.43 0.89
C GLY A 58 13.99 23.11 1.48
N ALA A 59 14.23 22.99 2.79
CA ALA A 59 14.43 21.67 3.40
C ALA A 59 13.08 20.93 3.49
N PRO A 60 12.92 19.74 2.87
CA PRO A 60 11.71 18.94 3.00
C PRO A 60 11.45 18.62 4.48
N VAL A 61 10.31 19.07 5.01
CA VAL A 61 9.85 18.60 6.32
C VAL A 61 9.28 17.20 6.11
N VAL A 62 10.11 16.19 6.30
CA VAL A 62 9.67 14.80 6.36
C VAL A 62 9.08 14.57 7.73
N ARG A 63 7.79 14.28 7.83
CA ARG A 63 7.19 13.98 9.13
C ARG A 63 7.67 12.60 9.59
N PRO A 64 7.83 12.35 10.90
CA PRO A 64 8.26 11.04 11.40
C PRO A 64 7.39 9.87 10.90
N GLU A 65 6.13 10.13 10.61
CA GLU A 65 5.15 9.18 10.04
C GLU A 65 5.28 8.95 8.53
N ASP A 66 6.05 9.78 7.81
CA ASP A 66 6.23 9.64 6.37
C ASP A 66 7.24 8.53 6.06
N PRO A 67 7.00 7.75 4.99
CA PRO A 67 7.99 6.80 4.51
C PRO A 67 9.24 7.50 4.00
N THR A 68 10.39 6.99 4.41
CA THR A 68 11.69 7.47 3.97
C THR A 68 12.31 6.51 2.97
N ARG A 69 13.34 6.99 2.25
CA ARG A 69 14.16 6.13 1.38
C ARG A 69 14.76 4.94 2.14
N ARG A 70 15.11 5.12 3.43
CA ARG A 70 15.64 4.04 4.27
C ARG A 70 14.60 2.95 4.52
N ASP A 71 13.34 3.31 4.72
CA ASP A 71 12.26 2.34 4.91
C ASP A 71 12.02 1.53 3.64
N LEU A 72 12.03 2.21 2.49
CA LEU A 72 11.96 1.58 1.17
C LEU A 72 13.11 0.60 0.93
N ASP A 73 14.35 1.05 1.15
CA ASP A 73 15.53 0.20 0.95
C ASP A 73 15.52 -1.01 1.90
N ALA A 74 15.11 -0.83 3.17
CA ALA A 74 14.98 -1.93 4.12
C ALA A 74 13.90 -2.95 3.70
N LEU A 75 12.75 -2.47 3.24
CA LEU A 75 11.65 -3.31 2.75
C LEU A 75 12.08 -4.12 1.51
N LEU A 76 12.68 -3.46 0.51
CA LEU A 76 13.16 -4.12 -0.70
C LEU A 76 14.34 -5.06 -0.43
N ALA A 77 15.15 -4.79 0.59
CA ALA A 77 16.21 -5.71 1.01
C ALA A 77 15.69 -6.89 1.86
N GLY A 78 14.41 -6.91 2.24
CA GLY A 78 13.87 -7.90 3.18
C GLY A 78 14.52 -7.81 4.56
N THR A 79 15.04 -6.64 4.93
CA THR A 79 15.67 -6.41 6.23
C THR A 79 14.57 -6.23 7.29
N PRO A 80 14.77 -6.76 8.51
CA PRO A 80 13.80 -6.57 9.60
C PRO A 80 13.46 -5.10 9.84
N ILE A 81 12.16 -4.79 9.80
CA ILE A 81 11.63 -3.46 10.04
C ILE A 81 11.42 -3.26 11.54
N LEU A 82 11.90 -2.13 12.08
CA LEU A 82 11.67 -1.80 13.49
C LEU A 82 10.18 -1.51 13.74
N PRO A 83 9.61 -1.92 14.89
CA PRO A 83 8.19 -1.68 15.20
C PRO A 83 7.77 -0.21 15.05
N ARG A 84 8.63 0.73 15.49
CA ARG A 84 8.39 2.19 15.34
C ARG A 84 8.31 2.69 13.89
N ARG A 85 8.73 1.90 12.91
CA ARG A 85 8.68 2.21 11.47
C ARG A 85 7.59 1.42 10.73
N ALA A 86 6.81 0.60 11.44
CA ALA A 86 5.77 -0.22 10.83
C ALA A 86 4.71 0.63 10.09
N ALA A 87 4.22 1.72 10.69
CA ALA A 87 3.22 2.59 10.05
C ALA A 87 3.71 3.17 8.70
N PRO A 88 4.87 3.85 8.63
CA PRO A 88 5.45 4.28 7.35
C PRO A 88 5.63 3.14 6.34
N VAL A 89 6.10 1.96 6.78
CA VAL A 89 6.30 0.82 5.88
C VAL A 89 4.98 0.26 5.35
N TRP A 90 3.94 0.17 6.18
CA TRP A 90 2.62 -0.25 5.73
C TRP A 90 1.99 0.75 4.74
N ARG A 91 2.29 2.05 4.85
CA ARG A 91 1.93 3.04 3.81
C ARG A 91 2.65 2.78 2.48
N LEU A 92 3.91 2.33 2.50
CA LEU A 92 4.60 1.90 1.27
C LEU A 92 3.90 0.68 0.67
N VAL A 93 3.55 -0.31 1.49
CA VAL A 93 2.82 -1.51 1.04
C VAL A 93 1.49 -1.14 0.41
N GLU A 94 0.71 -0.25 1.01
CA GLU A 94 -0.54 0.25 0.42
C GLU A 94 -0.31 0.98 -0.91
N ALA A 95 0.73 1.81 -0.99
CA ALA A 95 1.11 2.48 -2.24
C ALA A 95 1.52 1.47 -3.34
N PHE A 96 2.20 0.38 -2.98
CA PHE A 96 2.54 -0.69 -3.91
C PHE A 96 1.32 -1.49 -4.34
N ALA A 97 0.41 -1.83 -3.41
CA ALA A 97 -0.86 -2.44 -3.76
C ALA A 97 -1.61 -1.56 -4.77
N ALA A 98 -1.71 -0.25 -4.52
CA ALA A 98 -2.33 0.69 -5.45
C ALA A 98 -1.62 0.78 -6.81
N GLY A 99 -0.29 0.85 -6.84
CA GLY A 99 0.50 0.97 -8.08
C GLY A 99 0.62 -0.33 -8.88
N LEU A 100 0.40 -1.49 -8.26
CA LEU A 100 0.40 -2.80 -8.91
C LEU A 100 -1.01 -3.25 -9.31
N ALA A 101 -2.04 -2.77 -8.62
CA ALA A 101 -3.42 -3.20 -8.85
C ALA A 101 -3.90 -2.96 -10.27
N TRP A 102 -4.71 -3.90 -10.76
CA TRP A 102 -5.48 -3.75 -11.99
C TRP A 102 -6.67 -2.82 -11.78
N SER A 103 -7.23 -2.84 -10.57
CA SER A 103 -8.31 -1.98 -10.15
C SER A 103 -8.34 -1.88 -8.63
N SER A 104 -8.97 -0.84 -8.10
CA SER A 104 -9.19 -0.68 -6.66
C SER A 104 -10.59 -0.15 -6.41
N SER A 105 -11.12 -0.47 -5.24
CA SER A 105 -12.41 0.01 -4.76
C SER A 105 -12.33 0.29 -3.26
N PRO A 106 -13.12 1.22 -2.71
CA PRO A 106 -13.39 1.22 -1.27
C PRO A 106 -13.87 -0.18 -0.86
N ALA A 107 -13.32 -0.72 0.22
CA ALA A 107 -13.82 -1.96 0.79
C ALA A 107 -14.83 -1.62 1.88
N PRO A 108 -15.93 -2.40 2.00
CA PRO A 108 -16.81 -2.27 3.16
C PRO A 108 -16.08 -2.71 4.43
N GLU A 109 -16.42 -2.12 5.58
CA GLU A 109 -15.98 -2.57 6.93
C GLU A 109 -16.69 -3.87 7.38
N ASP A 110 -17.18 -4.66 6.43
CA ASP A 110 -18.01 -5.84 6.67
C ASP A 110 -17.22 -6.97 7.33
N ALA A 111 -17.71 -7.45 8.48
CA ALA A 111 -17.16 -8.64 9.16
C ALA A 111 -17.13 -9.89 8.27
N ARG A 112 -18.05 -10.02 7.29
CA ARG A 112 -18.02 -11.10 6.29
C ARG A 112 -16.74 -11.05 5.46
N LEU A 113 -16.33 -9.87 4.99
CA LEU A 113 -15.09 -9.71 4.24
C LEU A 113 -13.90 -10.16 5.09
N THR A 114 -13.81 -9.67 6.33
CA THR A 114 -12.74 -10.06 7.27
C THR A 114 -12.67 -11.58 7.47
N SER A 115 -13.81 -12.27 7.55
CA SER A 115 -13.83 -13.74 7.73
C SER A 115 -13.30 -14.53 6.53
N LEU A 116 -13.29 -13.93 5.34
CA LEU A 116 -12.77 -14.54 4.11
C LEU A 116 -11.26 -14.28 3.93
N LEU A 117 -10.69 -13.31 4.65
CA LEU A 117 -9.30 -12.92 4.47
C LEU A 117 -8.35 -13.95 5.08
N GLY A 118 -7.53 -14.56 4.23
CA GLY A 118 -6.31 -15.23 4.64
C GLY A 118 -5.20 -14.22 5.00
N PRO A 119 -4.16 -14.67 5.72
CA PRO A 119 -3.04 -13.81 6.08
C PRO A 119 -2.32 -13.30 4.82
N ALA A 120 -2.06 -12.00 4.79
CA ALA A 120 -1.28 -11.39 3.70
C ALA A 120 0.11 -12.01 3.56
N GLY A 121 0.67 -12.59 4.63
CA GLY A 121 1.95 -13.29 4.61
C GLY A 121 3.15 -12.36 4.39
N LEU A 122 2.99 -11.08 4.75
CA LEU A 122 4.07 -10.10 4.78
C LEU A 122 4.77 -10.19 6.12
N ASP A 123 6.10 -10.36 6.11
CA ASP A 123 6.93 -10.37 7.32
C ASP A 123 7.20 -8.93 7.79
N LEU A 124 6.13 -8.26 8.21
CA LEU A 124 6.14 -6.87 8.66
C LEU A 124 5.58 -6.78 10.08
N PRO A 125 6.10 -5.88 10.92
CA PRO A 125 5.55 -5.71 12.25
C PRO A 125 4.08 -5.30 12.18
N PRO A 126 3.21 -5.89 13.03
CA PRO A 126 1.80 -5.54 13.05
C PRO A 126 1.61 -4.13 13.61
N LEU A 127 0.49 -3.51 13.25
CA LEU A 127 0.03 -2.25 13.80
C LEU A 127 -1.33 -2.48 14.48
N GLU A 128 -1.57 -1.75 15.56
CA GLU A 128 -2.90 -1.69 16.15
C GLU A 128 -3.89 -1.11 15.14
N GLY A 129 -5.04 -1.77 14.95
CA GLY A 129 -6.05 -1.37 13.98
C GLY A 129 -5.75 -1.68 12.51
N LEU A 130 -4.61 -2.29 12.20
CA LEU A 130 -4.30 -2.70 10.82
C LEU A 130 -5.18 -3.86 10.38
N VAL A 131 -5.80 -3.70 9.22
CA VAL A 131 -6.40 -4.79 8.46
C VAL A 131 -5.54 -5.04 7.24
N ALA A 132 -4.94 -6.23 7.15
CA ALA A 132 -4.17 -6.64 5.99
C ALA A 132 -4.42 -8.12 5.72
N GLY A 133 -5.10 -8.40 4.61
CA GLY A 133 -5.45 -9.76 4.24
C GLY A 133 -5.83 -9.87 2.78
N TRP A 134 -6.12 -11.09 2.35
CA TRP A 134 -6.50 -11.35 0.97
C TRP A 134 -7.46 -12.52 0.86
N CYS A 135 -8.23 -12.57 -0.22
CA CYS A 135 -9.05 -13.71 -0.59
C CYS A 135 -9.08 -13.87 -2.11
N ARG A 136 -9.51 -15.03 -2.61
CA ARG A 136 -9.65 -15.22 -4.06
C ARG A 136 -10.82 -14.38 -4.57
N LEU A 137 -10.79 -14.05 -5.85
CA LEU A 137 -11.90 -13.37 -6.53
C LEU A 137 -13.23 -14.12 -6.36
N ASP A 138 -13.19 -15.45 -6.45
CA ASP A 138 -14.38 -16.30 -6.33
C ASP A 138 -14.97 -16.26 -4.91
N ASP A 139 -14.12 -16.14 -3.89
CA ASP A 139 -14.55 -15.99 -2.49
C ASP A 139 -15.13 -14.58 -2.26
N ALA A 140 -14.53 -13.54 -2.86
CA ALA A 140 -15.00 -12.16 -2.74
C ALA A 140 -16.35 -11.90 -3.42
N ALA A 141 -16.71 -12.70 -4.45
CA ALA A 141 -17.94 -12.55 -5.21
C ALA A 141 -19.22 -12.74 -4.36
N VAL A 142 -19.12 -13.38 -3.20
CA VAL A 142 -20.24 -13.55 -2.26
C VAL A 142 -20.56 -12.28 -1.46
N VAL A 143 -19.70 -11.26 -1.54
CA VAL A 143 -19.86 -9.98 -0.83
C VAL A 143 -20.62 -8.99 -1.72
N PRO A 144 -21.88 -8.65 -1.41
CA PRO A 144 -22.71 -7.83 -2.30
C PRO A 144 -22.09 -6.46 -2.64
N ALA A 145 -21.42 -5.84 -1.68
CA ALA A 145 -20.78 -4.53 -1.87
C ALA A 145 -19.59 -4.54 -2.85
N LEU A 146 -19.05 -5.72 -3.18
CA LEU A 146 -17.97 -5.85 -4.16
C LEU A 146 -18.46 -6.37 -5.52
N HIS A 147 -19.73 -6.76 -5.64
CA HIS A 147 -20.27 -7.42 -6.83
C HIS A 147 -20.01 -6.60 -8.11
N ASP A 148 -20.47 -5.35 -8.14
CA ASP A 148 -20.34 -4.46 -9.30
C ASP A 148 -18.87 -4.22 -9.70
N TRP A 149 -17.98 -4.14 -8.71
CA TRP A 149 -16.55 -4.00 -8.96
C TRP A 149 -15.98 -5.28 -9.61
N LEU A 150 -16.40 -6.45 -9.11
CA LEU A 150 -15.94 -7.77 -9.56
C LEU A 150 -16.50 -8.19 -10.92
N GLU A 151 -17.52 -7.52 -11.47
CA GLU A 151 -18.00 -7.77 -12.84
C GLU A 151 -16.88 -7.63 -13.89
N THR A 152 -15.90 -6.77 -13.63
CA THR A 152 -14.76 -6.56 -14.52
C THR A 152 -13.56 -7.49 -14.25
N SER A 153 -13.69 -8.43 -13.31
CA SER A 153 -12.60 -9.31 -12.87
C SER A 153 -12.03 -10.23 -13.96
N GLN A 154 -12.86 -10.64 -14.93
CA GLN A 154 -12.40 -11.41 -16.08
C GLN A 154 -11.40 -10.59 -16.92
N ALA A 155 -11.69 -9.31 -17.17
CA ALA A 155 -10.81 -8.45 -17.95
C ALA A 155 -9.43 -8.27 -17.28
N TRP A 156 -9.40 -8.14 -15.94
CA TRP A 156 -8.13 -8.08 -15.19
C TRP A 156 -7.37 -9.40 -15.25
N THR A 157 -8.08 -10.54 -15.16
CA THR A 157 -7.49 -11.87 -15.23
C THR A 157 -6.86 -12.13 -16.60
N GLU A 158 -7.54 -11.77 -17.68
CA GLU A 158 -7.01 -11.87 -19.05
C GLU A 158 -5.83 -10.92 -19.26
N ALA A 159 -5.91 -9.69 -18.76
CA ALA A 159 -4.81 -8.73 -18.82
C ALA A 159 -3.59 -9.21 -18.03
N ALA A 160 -3.78 -9.84 -16.87
CA ALA A 160 -2.72 -10.45 -16.09
C ALA A 160 -2.04 -11.59 -16.84
N GLY A 161 -2.83 -12.49 -17.46
CA GLY A 161 -2.32 -13.56 -18.31
C GLY A 161 -1.46 -13.02 -19.46
N ARG A 162 -1.94 -11.99 -20.17
CA ARG A 162 -1.18 -11.33 -21.26
C ARG A 162 0.11 -10.66 -20.76
N ALA A 163 0.10 -10.11 -19.55
CA ALA A 163 1.26 -9.44 -18.96
C ALA A 163 2.23 -10.39 -18.26
N GLY A 164 1.96 -11.70 -18.24
CA GLY A 164 2.76 -12.68 -17.49
C GLY A 164 2.70 -12.47 -15.97
N ARG A 165 1.65 -11.81 -15.47
CA ARG A 165 1.43 -11.54 -14.05
C ARG A 165 0.52 -12.62 -13.45
N PRO A 166 0.64 -12.89 -12.14
CA PRO A 166 -0.28 -13.80 -11.44
C PRO A 166 -1.74 -13.40 -11.63
N ARG A 167 -2.64 -14.39 -11.60
CA ARG A 167 -4.09 -14.14 -11.56
C ARG A 167 -4.39 -13.19 -10.39
N PRO A 168 -5.20 -12.14 -10.58
CA PRO A 168 -5.53 -11.23 -9.50
C PRO A 168 -6.29 -11.93 -8.38
N ASP A 169 -5.96 -11.57 -7.14
CA ASP A 169 -6.73 -11.83 -5.94
C ASP A 169 -7.35 -10.51 -5.45
N VAL A 170 -8.22 -10.57 -4.43
CA VAL A 170 -8.65 -9.38 -3.70
C VAL A 170 -7.76 -9.23 -2.48
N VAL A 171 -6.94 -8.18 -2.47
CA VAL A 171 -6.17 -7.77 -1.29
C VAL A 171 -6.89 -6.61 -0.62
N VAL A 172 -7.03 -6.68 0.70
CA VAL A 172 -7.64 -5.62 1.51
C VAL A 172 -6.60 -5.04 2.44
N LEU A 173 -6.47 -3.71 2.41
CA LEU A 173 -5.61 -2.95 3.32
C LEU A 173 -6.44 -1.85 4.00
N GLY A 174 -6.31 -1.72 5.31
CA GLY A 174 -6.84 -0.63 6.12
C GLY A 174 -5.80 -0.22 7.15
N LEU A 175 -5.26 0.98 6.99
CA LEU A 175 -4.31 1.56 7.92
C LEU A 175 -5.05 2.39 8.98
N PRO A 176 -4.56 2.44 10.23
CA PRO A 176 -5.16 3.25 11.30
C PRO A 176 -5.14 4.76 11.01
#